data_AF-A0A1V9XTQ2-F1
#
_entry.id   AF-A0A1V9XTQ2-F1
#
_cell.length_a   1.000
_cell.length_b   1.000
_cell.length_c   1.000
_cell.angle_alpha   90.00
_cell.angle_beta   90.00
_cell.angle_gamma   90.00
#
_symmetry.space_group_name_H-M   'P 1'
#
loop_
_entity.id
_entity.type
_entity.pdbx_description
1 polymer ?
#
loop_
_entity_poly.entity_id
_entity_poly.type
_entity_poly.pdbx_seq_one_letter_code
_entity_poly.pdbx_strand_id
1 'polypeptide(L)'
;VVQDSPHKVFIGGLPNYLNEDQVRELLMSFGQLKAFNLVKDTATGLSKGYAFCEYADAAITDEAIAGLNGMQLGEKKLIVQRASVGAKNSSMAAPVQIQVPGMASGVPGSSGPATEVLCLMNLVTPDELRDEEEYEDILEDIQEECSKYGHVKSIEIPRPIDGVDVNGVGKVFVEFNSIADCQKAQQALTGRKFSNRVVVTSYFEPDKYHRRQF
;
A
#
# COMPACT_ATOMS: atom_id res chain seq x y z
N VAL A 1 -26.75 8.84 4.68
CA VAL A 1 -25.38 9.42 4.80
C VAL A 1 -24.89 9.27 6.22
N VAL A 2 -23.71 8.68 6.44
CA VAL A 2 -23.13 8.49 7.77
C VAL A 2 -22.38 9.76 8.17
N GLN A 3 -22.73 10.33 9.32
CA GLN A 3 -22.06 11.49 9.87
C GLN A 3 -20.58 11.20 10.13
N ASP A 4 -19.79 12.23 9.94
CA ASP A 4 -18.35 12.22 10.04
C ASP A 4 -17.93 12.22 11.53
N SER A 5 -17.33 11.11 11.98
CA SER A 5 -17.07 10.82 13.39
C SER A 5 -15.85 9.89 13.50
N PRO A 6 -15.09 9.94 14.61
CA PRO A 6 -13.93 9.06 14.83
C PRO A 6 -14.27 7.56 14.85
N HIS A 7 -15.55 7.21 14.99
CA HIS A 7 -16.07 5.84 14.98
C HIS A 7 -16.68 5.42 13.65
N LYS A 8 -16.59 6.28 12.62
CA LYS A 8 -17.01 5.94 11.27
C LYS A 8 -16.06 4.89 10.71
N VAL A 9 -16.62 3.87 10.10
CA VAL A 9 -15.91 2.74 9.47
C VAL A 9 -16.14 2.79 7.97
N PHE A 10 -15.09 2.58 7.20
CA PHE A 10 -15.10 2.33 5.78
C PHE A 10 -14.99 0.83 5.51
N ILE A 11 -15.84 0.32 4.62
CA ILE A 11 -15.87 -1.07 4.18
C ILE A 11 -15.74 -1.08 2.66
N GLY A 12 -14.56 -1.40 2.16
CA GLY A 12 -14.27 -1.57 0.73
C GLY A 12 -14.20 -3.04 0.32
N GLY A 13 -14.14 -3.28 -0.99
CA GLY A 13 -14.02 -4.63 -1.55
C GLY A 13 -15.34 -5.42 -1.58
N LEU A 14 -16.48 -4.74 -1.35
CA LEU A 14 -17.80 -5.36 -1.44
C LEU A 14 -18.08 -5.77 -2.89
N PRO A 15 -18.55 -7.00 -3.13
CA PRO A 15 -19.06 -7.38 -4.45
C PRO A 15 -20.19 -6.47 -4.89
N ASN A 16 -20.18 -6.07 -6.17
CA ASN A 16 -21.14 -5.15 -6.76
C ASN A 16 -22.58 -5.72 -6.84
N TYR A 17 -22.72 -7.04 -6.75
CA TYR A 17 -24.01 -7.74 -6.67
C TYR A 17 -24.65 -7.70 -5.28
N LEU A 18 -23.92 -7.29 -4.23
CA LEU A 18 -24.50 -7.16 -2.89
C LEU A 18 -25.30 -5.87 -2.78
N ASN A 19 -26.51 -5.99 -2.27
CA ASN A 19 -27.41 -4.88 -2.00
C ASN A 19 -27.19 -4.32 -0.58
N GLU A 20 -27.89 -3.22 -0.27
CA GLU A 20 -27.72 -2.51 1.00
C GLU A 20 -28.07 -3.39 2.20
N ASP A 21 -29.21 -4.08 2.16
CA ASP A 21 -29.67 -4.97 3.23
C ASP A 21 -28.70 -6.12 3.50
N GLN A 22 -28.19 -6.79 2.47
CA GLN A 22 -27.21 -7.88 2.65
C GLN A 22 -25.92 -7.42 3.34
N VAL A 23 -25.41 -6.23 2.97
CA VAL A 23 -24.21 -5.67 3.60
C VAL A 23 -24.51 -5.18 5.03
N ARG A 24 -25.70 -4.62 5.26
CA ARG A 24 -26.16 -4.21 6.59
C ARG A 24 -26.26 -5.40 7.53
N GLU A 25 -26.90 -6.49 7.11
CA GLU A 25 -27.05 -7.72 7.90
C GLU A 25 -25.69 -8.34 8.27
N LEU A 26 -24.74 -8.37 7.32
CA LEU A 26 -23.37 -8.83 7.59
C LEU A 26 -22.70 -8.02 8.71
N LEU A 27 -22.83 -6.70 8.67
CA LEU A 27 -22.26 -5.79 9.67
C LEU A 27 -22.99 -5.91 11.01
N MET A 28 -24.31 -6.13 11.00
CA MET A 28 -25.12 -6.31 12.21
C MET A 28 -24.75 -7.58 12.98
N SER A 29 -24.10 -8.57 12.34
CA SER A 29 -23.56 -9.74 13.02
C SER A 29 -22.47 -9.41 14.05
N PHE A 30 -21.82 -8.24 13.95
CA PHE A 30 -20.81 -7.78 14.91
C PHE A 30 -21.41 -6.88 15.99
N GLY A 31 -22.42 -6.08 15.63
CA GLY A 31 -23.18 -5.31 16.61
C GLY A 31 -24.15 -4.33 15.96
N GLN A 32 -24.95 -3.67 16.80
CA GLN A 32 -25.97 -2.74 16.33
C GLN A 32 -25.35 -1.54 15.60
N LEU A 33 -25.79 -1.29 14.38
CA LEU A 33 -25.39 -0.13 13.61
C LEU A 33 -26.19 1.11 14.05
N LYS A 34 -25.48 2.20 14.32
CA LYS A 34 -26.04 3.53 14.55
C LYS A 34 -26.30 4.25 13.23
N ALA A 35 -25.41 4.08 12.26
CA ALA A 35 -25.58 4.62 10.92
C ALA A 35 -24.94 3.71 9.87
N PHE A 36 -25.55 3.65 8.69
CA PHE A 36 -25.06 2.85 7.57
C PHE A 36 -25.35 3.53 6.24
N ASN A 37 -24.44 3.40 5.28
CA ASN A 37 -24.58 3.96 3.94
C ASN A 37 -23.74 3.16 2.94
N LEU A 38 -24.39 2.34 2.12
CA LEU A 38 -23.77 1.72 0.95
C LEU A 38 -23.64 2.76 -0.17
N VAL A 39 -22.44 2.95 -0.72
CA VAL A 39 -22.25 3.91 -1.80
C VAL A 39 -22.57 3.26 -3.13
N LYS A 40 -23.62 3.75 -3.78
CA LYS A 40 -24.06 3.33 -5.10
C LYS A 40 -23.79 4.44 -6.11
N ASP A 41 -23.54 4.04 -7.34
CA ASP A 41 -23.44 4.95 -8.47
C ASP A 41 -24.81 5.54 -8.78
N THR A 42 -24.91 6.87 -8.87
CA THR A 42 -26.19 7.56 -9.04
C THR A 42 -26.77 7.45 -10.45
N ALA A 43 -25.96 7.09 -11.44
CA ALA A 43 -26.42 6.93 -12.83
C ALA A 43 -26.93 5.51 -13.10
N THR A 44 -26.28 4.50 -12.53
CA THR A 44 -26.57 3.07 -12.78
C THR A 44 -27.28 2.37 -11.62
N GLY A 45 -27.30 2.96 -10.42
CA GLY A 45 -27.84 2.33 -9.20
C GLY A 45 -26.99 1.18 -8.65
N LEU A 46 -25.89 0.83 -9.32
CA LEU A 46 -25.00 -0.27 -8.93
C LEU A 46 -24.13 0.13 -7.74
N SER A 47 -23.84 -0.84 -6.87
CA SER A 47 -22.91 -0.62 -5.76
C SER A 47 -21.51 -0.30 -6.30
N LYS A 48 -20.90 0.77 -5.79
CA LYS A 48 -19.50 1.11 -6.12
C LYS A 48 -18.49 0.18 -5.42
N GLY A 49 -18.99 -0.80 -4.65
CA GLY A 49 -18.17 -1.78 -3.95
C GLY A 49 -17.59 -1.28 -2.62
N TYR A 50 -18.18 -0.22 -2.06
CA TYR A 50 -17.82 0.26 -0.73
C TYR A 50 -19.00 0.85 0.04
N ALA A 51 -18.93 0.77 1.37
CA ALA A 51 -19.91 1.28 2.30
C ALA A 51 -19.23 2.04 3.44
N PHE A 52 -20.03 2.85 4.14
CA PHE A 52 -19.66 3.44 5.41
C PHE A 52 -20.66 2.99 6.47
N CYS A 53 -20.17 2.71 7.67
CA CYS A 53 -21.03 2.45 8.82
C CYS A 53 -20.47 3.13 10.08
N GLU A 54 -21.30 3.22 11.11
CA GLU A 54 -20.89 3.56 12.48
C GLU A 54 -21.69 2.64 13.41
N TYR A 55 -21.00 1.95 14.31
CA TYR A 55 -21.64 1.13 15.33
C TYR A 55 -22.20 2.00 16.46
N ALA A 56 -23.27 1.54 17.10
CA ALA A 56 -23.82 2.21 18.28
C ALA A 56 -22.85 2.15 19.46
N ASP A 57 -22.13 1.04 19.56
CA ASP A 57 -21.08 0.85 20.55
C ASP A 57 -19.70 1.02 19.90
N ALA A 58 -18.88 1.90 20.48
CA ALA A 58 -17.54 2.20 19.98
C ALA A 58 -16.56 1.02 20.19
N ALA A 59 -16.77 0.17 21.20
CA ALA A 59 -15.90 -0.99 21.44
C ALA A 59 -16.02 -2.02 20.31
N ILE A 60 -17.23 -2.19 19.77
CA ILE A 60 -17.51 -3.09 18.63
C ILE A 60 -16.81 -2.62 17.36
N THR A 61 -16.52 -1.33 17.24
CA THR A 61 -15.89 -0.78 16.03
C THR A 61 -14.52 -1.40 15.77
N ASP A 62 -13.69 -1.56 16.80
CA ASP A 62 -12.36 -2.16 16.66
C ASP A 62 -12.44 -3.67 16.41
N GLU A 63 -13.34 -4.37 17.08
CA GLU A 63 -13.58 -5.80 16.88
C GLU A 63 -14.10 -6.10 15.46
N ALA A 64 -15.04 -5.30 14.97
CA ALA A 64 -15.59 -5.42 13.63
C ALA A 64 -14.52 -5.13 12.56
N ILE A 65 -13.66 -4.13 12.76
CA ILE A 65 -12.54 -3.87 11.85
C ILE A 65 -11.60 -5.07 11.81
N ALA A 66 -11.20 -5.60 12.97
CA ALA A 66 -10.28 -6.74 13.04
C ALA A 66 -10.88 -8.02 12.43
N GLY A 67 -12.18 -8.26 12.63
CA GLY A 67 -12.87 -9.45 12.13
C GLY A 67 -13.25 -9.40 10.65
N LEU A 68 -13.58 -8.22 10.12
CA LEU A 68 -14.01 -8.07 8.73
C LEU A 68 -12.87 -7.72 7.78
N ASN A 69 -11.80 -7.07 8.25
CA ASN A 69 -10.70 -6.70 7.38
C ASN A 69 -9.94 -7.94 6.89
N GLY A 70 -9.83 -8.09 5.57
CA GLY A 70 -9.24 -9.27 4.94
C GLY A 70 -10.20 -10.45 4.78
N MET A 71 -11.45 -10.35 5.27
CA MET A 71 -12.47 -11.39 5.08
C MET A 71 -12.73 -11.59 3.58
N GLN A 72 -12.70 -12.83 3.12
CA GLN A 72 -12.94 -13.15 1.72
C GLN A 72 -14.44 -13.30 1.45
N LEU A 73 -14.95 -12.52 0.50
CA LEU A 73 -16.35 -12.53 0.08
C LEU A 73 -16.41 -12.74 -1.44
N GLY A 74 -16.60 -14.00 -1.84
CA GLY A 74 -16.43 -14.45 -3.21
C GLY A 74 -14.97 -14.35 -3.66
N GLU A 75 -14.75 -13.70 -4.80
CA GLU A 75 -13.41 -13.49 -5.37
C GLU A 75 -12.71 -12.23 -4.81
N LYS A 76 -13.38 -11.47 -3.94
CA LYS A 76 -12.87 -10.21 -3.38
C LYS A 76 -12.59 -10.35 -1.89
N LYS A 77 -11.62 -9.57 -1.41
CA LYS A 77 -11.36 -9.42 0.03
C LYS A 77 -11.91 -8.09 0.50
N LEU A 78 -12.59 -8.11 1.64
CA LEU A 78 -13.09 -6.91 2.30
C LEU A 78 -11.91 -6.12 2.88
N ILE A 79 -12.00 -4.80 2.76
CA ILE A 79 -11.03 -3.86 3.33
C ILE A 79 -11.78 -3.02 4.34
N VAL A 80 -11.53 -3.22 5.62
CA VAL A 80 -12.28 -2.54 6.69
C VAL A 80 -11.31 -1.72 7.54
N GLN A 81 -11.62 -0.43 7.71
CA GLN A 81 -10.76 0.52 8.43
C GLN A 81 -11.58 1.69 8.96
N ARG A 82 -11.05 2.43 9.94
CA ARG A 82 -11.67 3.70 10.37
C ARG A 82 -11.64 4.71 9.22
N ALA A 83 -12.77 5.37 9.00
CA ALA A 83 -12.92 6.42 8.01
C ALA A 83 -12.45 7.74 8.63
N SER A 84 -11.28 8.23 8.19
CA SER A 84 -10.79 9.53 8.64
C SER A 84 -11.68 10.65 8.11
N VAL A 85 -12.05 11.55 9.02
CA VAL A 85 -12.83 12.75 8.76
C VAL A 85 -12.04 13.70 7.86
N GLY A 86 -12.54 13.96 6.65
CA GLY A 86 -12.04 15.04 5.80
C GLY A 86 -11.02 14.64 4.72
N ALA A 87 -11.45 13.88 3.72
CA ALA A 87 -10.82 13.91 2.40
C ALA A 87 -11.87 13.70 1.31
N LYS A 88 -12.70 14.72 1.07
CA LYS A 88 -13.48 14.78 -0.18
C LYS A 88 -12.51 15.19 -1.30
N ASN A 89 -11.99 14.17 -1.98
CA ASN A 89 -11.42 14.15 -3.33
C ASN A 89 -10.98 15.50 -3.93
N SER A 90 -9.66 15.76 -3.95
CA SER A 90 -9.03 16.58 -4.98
C SER A 90 -7.60 16.11 -5.24
N SER A 91 -7.35 15.84 -6.51
CA SER A 91 -6.05 15.92 -7.20
C SER A 91 -5.06 16.91 -6.59
N MET A 92 -3.83 16.42 -6.37
CA MET A 92 -2.50 17.05 -6.52
C MET A 92 -2.12 18.30 -5.68
N ALA A 93 -0.81 18.29 -5.32
CA ALA A 93 0.06 19.40 -4.89
C ALA A 93 0.13 19.74 -3.38
N ALA A 94 1.15 19.14 -2.72
CA ALA A 94 2.24 19.67 -1.84
C ALA A 94 2.09 21.05 -1.11
N PRO A 95 2.98 21.42 -0.15
CA PRO A 95 3.79 20.70 0.85
C PRO A 95 3.62 21.30 2.29
N VAL A 96 4.54 20.98 3.22
CA VAL A 96 4.93 21.70 4.47
C VAL A 96 4.57 21.04 5.84
N GLN A 97 5.58 20.32 6.36
CA GLN A 97 6.23 20.41 7.68
C GLN A 97 5.44 20.97 8.87
N ILE A 98 5.22 20.16 9.92
CA ILE A 98 5.23 20.59 11.33
C ILE A 98 5.88 19.51 12.21
N GLN A 99 6.87 19.96 12.95
CA GLN A 99 7.77 19.24 13.87
C GLN A 99 7.14 19.16 15.28
N VAL A 100 7.21 18.03 15.99
CA VAL A 100 7.12 18.03 17.47
C VAL A 100 8.06 17.00 18.12
N PRO A 101 8.74 17.37 19.24
CA PRO A 101 9.84 16.61 19.81
C PRO A 101 9.39 15.54 20.82
N GLY A 102 10.09 14.40 20.78
CA GLY A 102 10.13 13.42 21.87
C GLY A 102 9.13 12.28 21.76
N MET A 103 9.65 11.04 21.82
CA MET A 103 8.94 9.76 22.00
C MET A 103 8.51 9.03 20.72
N ALA A 104 9.50 8.30 20.20
CA ALA A 104 9.45 6.88 19.83
C ALA A 104 8.10 6.20 19.54
N SER A 105 8.13 5.45 18.44
CA SER A 105 7.43 4.19 18.15
C SER A 105 6.06 4.26 17.45
N GLY A 106 6.01 3.70 16.25
CA GLY A 106 4.87 2.86 15.84
C GLY A 106 4.01 3.35 14.68
N VAL A 107 4.55 3.39 13.46
CA VAL A 107 3.75 3.16 12.24
C VAL A 107 3.74 1.66 11.91
N PRO A 108 2.57 1.02 11.68
CA PRO A 108 2.49 -0.37 11.27
C PRO A 108 2.65 -0.46 9.75
N GLY A 109 3.74 -1.09 9.34
CA GLY A 109 4.18 -1.21 7.95
C GLY A 109 5.69 -1.26 8.02
N SER A 110 6.22 -2.47 8.22
CA SER A 110 7.62 -2.76 8.53
C SER A 110 8.56 -2.34 7.40
N SER A 111 8.77 -1.03 7.23
CA SER A 111 10.07 -0.51 6.88
C SER A 111 10.95 -0.93 8.05
N GLY A 112 11.79 -1.95 7.83
CA GLY A 112 12.79 -2.34 8.81
C GLY A 112 13.65 -1.16 9.26
N PRO A 113 14.64 -1.36 10.15
CA PRO A 113 15.58 -0.29 10.46
C PRO A 113 16.10 0.33 9.16
N ALA A 114 16.18 1.66 9.10
CA ALA A 114 16.68 2.35 7.92
C ALA A 114 18.10 1.83 7.63
N THR A 115 18.26 1.23 6.46
CA THR A 115 19.51 0.64 6.01
C THR A 115 20.03 1.41 4.81
N GLU A 116 21.19 1.00 4.32
CA GLU A 116 21.80 1.52 3.10
C GLU A 116 21.21 0.86 1.84
N VAL A 117 20.40 -0.20 2.00
CA VAL A 117 19.81 -0.95 0.88
C VAL A 117 18.30 -0.73 0.82
N LEU A 118 17.84 -0.22 -0.30
CA LEU A 118 16.43 0.01 -0.61
C LEU A 118 15.91 -1.09 -1.53
N CYS A 119 14.82 -1.74 -1.13
CA CYS A 119 14.06 -2.64 -1.99
C CYS A 119 12.88 -1.88 -2.59
N LEU A 120 12.87 -1.76 -3.91
CA LEU A 120 11.79 -1.25 -4.74
C LEU A 120 10.97 -2.44 -5.24
N MET A 121 9.70 -2.46 -4.88
CA MET A 121 8.74 -3.49 -5.22
C MET A 121 7.70 -2.91 -6.16
N ASN A 122 7.12 -3.77 -7.01
CA ASN A 122 6.05 -3.40 -7.94
C ASN A 122 6.47 -2.35 -8.98
N LEU A 123 7.78 -2.24 -9.24
CA LEU A 123 8.36 -1.37 -10.27
C LEU A 123 8.37 -2.06 -11.64
N VAL A 124 8.76 -3.34 -11.68
CA VAL A 124 9.00 -4.12 -12.90
C VAL A 124 8.31 -5.47 -12.82
N THR A 125 7.93 -6.02 -13.97
CA THR A 125 7.45 -7.41 -14.07
C THR A 125 8.59 -8.38 -14.33
N PRO A 126 8.42 -9.66 -13.94
CA PRO A 126 9.28 -10.74 -14.43
C PRO A 126 9.41 -10.77 -15.95
N ASP A 127 8.34 -10.45 -16.69
CA ASP A 127 8.32 -10.57 -18.14
C ASP A 127 9.23 -9.52 -18.79
N GLU A 128 9.19 -8.27 -18.29
CA GLU A 128 10.06 -7.17 -18.71
C GLU A 128 11.55 -7.45 -18.42
N LEU A 129 11.84 -8.30 -17.41
CA LEU A 129 13.22 -8.68 -17.06
C LEU A 129 13.77 -9.86 -17.89
N ARG A 130 12.95 -10.46 -18.78
CA ARG A 130 13.40 -11.54 -19.68
C ARG A 130 14.13 -10.98 -20.90
N ASP A 131 13.75 -9.79 -21.34
CA ASP A 131 14.35 -9.12 -22.49
C ASP A 131 15.64 -8.39 -22.06
N GLU A 132 16.70 -8.50 -22.86
CA GLU A 132 18.00 -7.93 -22.51
C GLU A 132 18.03 -6.41 -22.74
N GLU A 133 17.42 -5.92 -23.82
CA GLU A 133 17.34 -4.49 -24.12
C GLU A 133 16.48 -3.77 -23.07
N GLU A 134 15.30 -4.32 -22.75
CA GLU A 134 14.40 -3.73 -21.75
C GLU A 134 15.00 -3.76 -20.33
N TYR A 135 15.77 -4.79 -19.98
CA TYR A 135 16.51 -4.83 -18.73
C TYR A 135 17.56 -3.70 -18.63
N GLU A 136 18.31 -3.46 -19.71
CA GLU A 136 19.33 -2.41 -19.73
C GLU A 136 18.68 -1.03 -19.57
N ASP A 137 17.60 -0.75 -20.29
CA ASP A 137 16.81 0.49 -20.15
C ASP A 137 16.28 0.67 -18.71
N ILE A 138 15.68 -0.36 -18.14
CA ILE A 138 15.16 -0.34 -16.76
C ILE A 138 16.29 -0.05 -15.75
N LEU A 139 17.46 -0.67 -15.94
CA LEU A 139 18.58 -0.50 -15.04
C LEU A 139 19.12 0.93 -15.11
N GLU A 140 19.27 1.48 -16.32
CA GLU A 140 19.68 2.88 -16.53
C GLU A 140 18.66 3.86 -15.92
N ASP A 141 17.37 3.66 -16.14
CA ASP A 141 16.29 4.49 -15.58
C ASP A 141 16.31 4.49 -14.04
N ILE A 142 16.41 3.30 -13.43
CA ILE A 142 16.46 3.16 -11.97
C ILE A 142 17.71 3.82 -11.42
N GLN A 143 18.85 3.63 -12.08
CA GLN A 143 20.12 4.21 -11.66
C GLN A 143 20.08 5.73 -11.73
N GLU A 144 19.59 6.30 -12.83
CA GLU A 144 19.47 7.74 -12.98
C GLU A 144 18.50 8.32 -11.94
N GLU A 145 17.36 7.66 -11.75
CA GLU A 145 16.34 8.13 -10.83
C GLU A 145 16.81 8.03 -9.37
N CYS A 146 17.53 6.98 -8.99
CA CYS A 146 18.10 6.84 -7.65
C CYS A 146 19.28 7.81 -7.42
N SER A 147 20.08 8.09 -8.45
CA SER A 147 21.22 9.02 -8.37
C SER A 147 20.82 10.46 -8.09
N LYS A 148 19.56 10.84 -8.37
CA LYS A 148 19.00 12.17 -8.01
C LYS A 148 18.86 12.38 -6.51
N TYR A 149 18.79 11.31 -5.72
CA TYR A 149 18.54 11.38 -4.28
C TYR A 149 19.79 11.10 -3.44
N GLY A 150 20.75 10.37 -3.99
CA GLY A 150 22.08 10.21 -3.42
C GLY A 150 22.95 9.23 -4.20
N HIS A 151 24.14 8.93 -3.69
CA HIS A 151 25.12 8.16 -4.43
C HIS A 151 24.79 6.66 -4.40
N VAL A 152 24.42 6.11 -5.56
CA VAL A 152 24.14 4.68 -5.73
C VAL A 152 25.46 3.92 -5.82
N LYS A 153 25.62 2.91 -4.96
CA LYS A 153 26.82 2.08 -4.85
C LYS A 153 26.68 0.77 -5.62
N SER A 154 25.50 0.15 -5.58
CA SER A 154 25.20 -1.09 -6.28
C SER A 154 23.70 -1.21 -6.54
N ILE A 155 23.33 -1.82 -7.67
CA ILE A 155 21.94 -2.16 -8.01
C ILE A 155 21.91 -3.65 -8.36
N GLU A 156 20.95 -4.39 -7.81
CA GLU A 156 20.75 -5.80 -8.12
C GLU A 156 19.27 -6.07 -8.42
N ILE A 157 19.00 -6.64 -9.59
CA ILE A 157 17.65 -6.94 -10.07
C ILE A 157 17.60 -8.44 -10.42
N PRO A 158 16.98 -9.28 -9.57
CA PRO A 158 16.88 -10.70 -9.84
C PRO A 158 16.03 -10.98 -11.10
N ARG A 159 16.67 -11.55 -12.14
CA ARG A 159 15.98 -11.99 -13.36
C ARG A 159 15.32 -13.36 -13.12
N PRO A 160 14.12 -13.61 -13.68
CA PRO A 160 13.52 -14.94 -13.65
C PRO A 160 14.34 -15.91 -14.50
N ILE A 161 14.55 -17.13 -14.00
CA ILE A 161 15.22 -18.22 -14.73
C ILE A 161 14.16 -19.27 -15.06
N ASP A 162 14.11 -19.70 -16.32
CA ASP A 162 13.09 -20.65 -16.77
C ASP A 162 13.22 -21.99 -16.02
N GLY A 163 12.12 -22.43 -15.40
CA GLY A 163 12.08 -23.65 -14.59
C GLY A 163 12.63 -23.55 -13.16
N VAL A 164 13.06 -22.37 -12.71
CA VAL A 164 13.54 -22.13 -11.34
C VAL A 164 12.75 -20.98 -10.69
N ASP A 165 12.17 -21.23 -9.52
CA ASP A 165 11.58 -20.16 -8.70
C ASP A 165 12.72 -19.32 -8.11
N VAL A 166 12.91 -18.12 -8.64
CA VAL A 166 13.93 -17.19 -8.17
C VAL A 166 13.29 -16.24 -7.16
N ASN A 167 13.71 -16.35 -5.90
CA ASN A 167 13.29 -15.42 -4.85
C ASN A 167 13.68 -13.98 -5.21
N GLY A 168 12.73 -13.07 -5.11
CA GLY A 168 12.96 -11.63 -5.36
C GLY A 168 12.70 -11.17 -6.80
N VAL A 169 12.21 -12.04 -7.69
CA VAL A 169 11.79 -11.65 -9.04
C VAL A 169 10.70 -10.57 -8.99
N GLY A 170 10.88 -9.51 -9.79
CA GLY A 170 10.01 -8.33 -9.78
C GLY A 170 10.30 -7.32 -8.65
N LYS A 171 11.38 -7.54 -7.90
CA LYS A 171 11.94 -6.57 -6.95
C LYS A 171 13.28 -6.04 -7.47
N VAL A 172 13.58 -4.81 -7.11
CA VAL A 172 14.82 -4.12 -7.43
C VAL A 172 15.48 -3.74 -6.11
N PHE A 173 16.76 -4.03 -5.97
CA PHE A 173 17.52 -3.69 -4.76
C PHE A 173 18.58 -2.66 -5.12
N VAL A 174 18.62 -1.57 -4.36
CA VAL A 174 19.54 -0.44 -4.59
C VAL A 174 20.31 -0.17 -3.30
N GLU A 175 21.61 -0.39 -3.31
CA GLU A 175 22.53 -0.01 -2.25
C GLU A 175 23.01 1.43 -2.47
N PHE A 176 22.83 2.28 -1.48
CA PHE A 176 23.34 3.65 -1.43
C PHE A 176 24.62 3.70 -0.59
N ASN A 177 25.41 4.76 -0.79
CA ASN A 177 26.61 4.99 0.01
C ASN A 177 26.30 5.35 1.47
N SER A 178 25.11 5.88 1.75
CA SER A 178 24.73 6.33 3.09
C SER A 178 23.26 6.03 3.38
N ILE A 179 22.94 5.70 4.64
CA ILE A 179 21.55 5.50 5.11
C ILE A 179 20.69 6.74 4.83
N ALA A 180 21.26 7.94 5.02
CA ALA A 180 20.54 9.20 4.79
C ALA A 180 20.11 9.36 3.32
N ASP A 181 20.92 8.89 2.38
CA ASP A 181 20.63 8.96 0.94
C ASP A 181 19.56 7.93 0.57
N CYS A 182 19.66 6.73 1.12
CA CYS A 182 18.62 5.71 1.00
C CYS A 182 17.27 6.22 1.56
N GLN A 183 17.27 6.92 2.70
CA GLN A 183 16.06 7.51 3.27
C GLN A 183 15.44 8.59 2.38
N LYS A 184 16.25 9.45 1.75
CA LYS A 184 15.76 10.44 0.78
C LYS A 184 15.14 9.75 -0.45
N ALA A 185 15.83 8.76 -1.00
CA ALA A 185 15.34 7.98 -2.13
C ALA A 185 14.05 7.25 -1.78
N GLN A 186 13.96 6.61 -0.61
CA GLN A 186 12.77 5.93 -0.12
C GLN A 186 11.56 6.87 -0.09
N GLN A 187 11.72 8.06 0.49
CA GLN A 187 10.65 9.06 0.62
C GLN A 187 10.18 9.60 -0.73
N ALA A 188 11.10 9.73 -1.69
CA ALA A 188 10.78 10.26 -3.01
C ALA A 188 10.20 9.20 -3.95
N LEU A 189 10.67 7.96 -3.86
CA LEU A 189 10.29 6.83 -4.71
C LEU A 189 9.01 6.13 -4.22
N THR A 190 8.75 6.12 -2.91
CA THR A 190 7.53 5.51 -2.36
C THR A 190 6.27 6.21 -2.87
N GLY A 191 5.29 5.43 -3.32
CA GLY A 191 4.02 5.97 -3.79
C GLY A 191 4.05 6.56 -5.21
N ARG A 192 5.21 6.57 -5.89
CA ARG A 192 5.29 7.00 -7.29
C ARG A 192 4.57 6.02 -8.21
N LYS A 193 4.05 6.53 -9.33
CA LYS A 193 3.45 5.69 -10.36
C LYS A 193 4.47 5.36 -11.45
N PHE A 194 4.75 4.09 -11.66
CA PHE A 194 5.57 3.57 -12.74
C PHE A 194 4.73 2.58 -13.55
N SER A 195 4.57 2.80 -14.86
CA SER A 195 3.73 1.95 -15.73
C SER A 195 2.33 1.63 -15.17
N ASN A 196 1.67 2.64 -14.59
CA ASN A 196 0.36 2.55 -13.93
C ASN A 196 0.31 1.72 -12.63
N ARG A 197 1.47 1.32 -12.09
CA ARG A 197 1.64 0.65 -10.80
C ARG A 197 2.20 1.61 -9.77
N VAL A 198 1.86 1.40 -8.50
CA VAL A 198 2.43 2.19 -7.40
C VAL A 198 3.69 1.51 -6.91
N VAL A 199 4.81 2.24 -6.94
CA VAL A 199 6.09 1.80 -6.42
C VAL A 199 6.00 1.72 -4.90
N VAL A 200 6.33 0.55 -4.37
CA VAL A 200 6.41 0.32 -2.92
C VAL A 200 7.87 0.17 -2.55
N THR A 201 8.32 0.87 -1.51
CA THR A 201 9.70 0.77 -1.04
C THR A 201 9.77 0.18 0.37
N SER A 202 10.81 -0.62 0.62
CA SER A 202 11.13 -1.15 1.95
C SER A 202 12.64 -1.17 2.15
N TYR A 203 13.10 -0.96 3.38
CA TYR A 203 14.51 -1.17 3.72
C TYR A 203 14.84 -2.67 3.71
N PHE A 204 16.05 -2.98 3.27
CA PHE A 204 16.58 -4.33 3.21
C PHE A 204 17.91 -4.42 3.96
N GLU A 205 18.17 -5.55 4.61
CA GLU A 205 19.39 -5.73 5.39
C GLU A 205 20.61 -5.86 4.45
N PRO A 206 21.67 -5.04 4.62
CA PRO A 206 22.85 -5.07 3.77
C PRO A 206 23.55 -6.42 3.81
N ASP A 207 23.59 -7.08 4.97
CA ASP A 207 24.13 -8.43 5.12
C ASP A 207 23.40 -9.48 4.26
N LYS A 208 22.07 -9.36 4.12
CA LYS A 208 21.28 -10.27 3.28
C LYS A 208 21.46 -9.94 1.80
N TYR A 209 21.56 -8.66 1.48
CA TYR A 209 21.84 -8.17 0.12
C TYR A 209 23.19 -8.70 -0.38
N HIS A 210 24.28 -8.54 0.38
CA HIS A 210 25.60 -9.05 0.01
C HIS A 210 25.65 -10.58 -0.08
N ARG A 211 24.72 -11.28 0.59
CA ARG A 211 24.57 -12.74 0.51
C ARG A 211 23.63 -13.19 -0.60
N ARG A 212 23.09 -12.28 -1.43
CA ARG A 212 22.12 -12.55 -2.51
C ARG A 212 20.89 -13.32 -2.03
N GLN A 213 20.44 -13.02 -0.81
CA GLN A 213 19.28 -13.65 -0.20
C GLN A 213 18.10 -12.66 -0.29
N PHE A 214 17.38 -12.64 -1.42
CA PHE A 214 16.32 -11.67 -1.77
C PHE A 214 14.88 -12.10 -1.39
#